data_AF-A0A7Y3ER93-F1
#
_entry.id   AF-A0A7Y3ER93-F1
#
_cell.length_a   1.000
_cell.length_b   1.000
_cell.length_c   1.000
_cell.angle_alpha   90.00
_cell.angle_beta   90.00
_cell.angle_gamma   90.00
#
_symmetry.space_group_name_H-M   'P 1'
#
loop_
_entity.id
_entity.type
_entity.pdbx_description
1 polymer ?
#
loop_
_entity_poly.entity_id
_entity_poly.type
_entity_poly.pdbx_seq_one_letter_code
_entity_poly.pdbx_strand_id
1 'polypeptide(L)'
;ITDYFFRDKLQSTFQRYFPWVFYYSVVIFAFLHVYNFELSSEQWFLGPLLVIPQFILALLLGYVRIRNNIWSSIYLHALNNFIPLSLVFVSGQMQ
;
A
#
# COMPACT_ATOMS: atom_id res chain seq x y z
N ILE A 1 11.39 37.17 1.34
CA ILE A 1 10.35 37.23 0.27
C ILE A 1 10.53 36.05 -0.70
N THR A 2 11.74 35.79 -1.20
CA THR A 2 12.05 34.70 -2.15
C THR A 2 11.70 33.29 -1.62
N ASP A 3 12.01 32.99 -0.35
CA ASP A 3 11.70 31.69 0.27
C ASP A 3 10.21 31.42 0.47
N TYR A 4 9.42 32.46 0.74
CA TYR A 4 7.97 32.35 0.89
C TYR A 4 7.33 32.00 -0.47
N PHE A 5 7.70 32.74 -1.52
CA PHE A 5 7.23 32.49 -2.88
C PHE A 5 7.59 31.08 -3.37
N PHE A 6 8.80 30.61 -3.07
CA PHE A 6 9.24 29.26 -3.43
C PHE A 6 8.44 28.18 -2.69
N ARG A 7 8.21 28.34 -1.38
CA ARG A 7 7.41 27.41 -0.57
C ARG A 7 5.96 27.35 -1.04
N ASP A 8 5.34 28.48 -1.37
CA ASP A 8 3.95 28.53 -1.84
C ASP A 8 3.78 27.83 -3.20
N LYS A 9 4.75 28.03 -4.11
CA LYS A 9 4.76 27.35 -5.41
C LYS A 9 5.01 25.85 -5.29
N LEU A 10 5.89 25.42 -4.39
CA LEU A 10 6.09 24.00 -4.10
C LEU A 10 4.87 23.36 -3.46
N GLN A 11 4.25 24.03 -2.49
CA GLN A 11 3.05 23.54 -1.80
C GLN A 11 1.88 23.36 -2.76
N SER A 12 1.61 24.36 -3.61
CA SER A 12 0.55 24.26 -4.63
C SER A 12 0.83 23.16 -5.66
N THR A 13 2.07 23.01 -6.10
CA THR A 13 2.48 21.91 -6.99
C THR A 13 2.27 20.55 -6.32
N PHE A 14 2.71 20.41 -5.07
CA PHE A 14 2.54 19.19 -4.30
C PHE A 14 1.06 18.84 -4.14
N GLN A 15 0.22 19.78 -3.70
CA GLN A 15 -1.22 19.57 -3.55
C GLN A 15 -1.90 19.16 -4.86
N ARG A 16 -1.46 19.70 -6.00
CA ARG A 16 -1.99 19.36 -7.32
C ARG A 16 -1.68 17.92 -7.75
N TYR A 17 -0.46 17.45 -7.51
CA TYR A 17 -0.02 16.12 -7.93
C TYR A 17 -0.21 15.03 -6.87
N PHE A 18 -0.42 15.43 -5.60
CA PHE A 18 -0.55 14.50 -4.49
C PHE A 18 -1.60 13.40 -4.72
N PRO A 19 -2.84 13.68 -5.18
CA PRO A 19 -3.83 12.63 -5.40
C PRO A 19 -3.36 11.59 -6.42
N TRP A 20 -2.74 12.03 -7.51
CA TRP A 20 -2.21 11.13 -8.53
C TRP A 20 -1.10 10.25 -7.98
N VAL A 21 -0.09 10.84 -7.34
CA VAL A 21 1.01 10.10 -6.71
C VAL A 21 0.49 9.11 -5.68
N PHE A 22 -0.50 9.52 -4.89
CA PHE A 22 -1.16 8.69 -3.89
C PHE A 22 -1.82 7.47 -4.53
N TYR A 23 -2.75 7.65 -5.48
CA TYR A 23 -3.45 6.53 -6.09
C TYR A 23 -2.53 5.62 -6.92
N TYR A 24 -1.55 6.18 -7.62
CA TYR A 24 -0.53 5.35 -8.30
C TYR A 24 0.26 4.51 -7.31
N SER A 25 0.70 5.08 -6.18
CA SER A 25 1.43 4.33 -5.16
C SER A 25 0.58 3.19 -4.57
N VAL A 26 -0.72 3.43 -4.35
CA VAL A 26 -1.68 2.43 -3.86
C VAL A 26 -1.84 1.29 -4.86
N VAL A 27 -2.02 1.61 -6.14
CA VAL A 27 -2.19 0.63 -7.22
C VAL A 27 -0.93 -0.22 -7.37
N ILE A 28 0.24 0.41 -7.47
CA ILE A 28 1.53 -0.30 -7.60
C ILE A 28 1.76 -1.20 -6.39
N PHE A 29 1.54 -0.68 -5.18
CA PHE A 29 1.67 -1.47 -3.96
C PHE A 29 0.80 -2.72 -3.99
N ALA A 30 -0.49 -2.59 -4.33
CA ALA A 30 -1.40 -3.73 -4.39
C ALA A 30 -0.96 -4.75 -5.45
N PHE A 31 -0.63 -4.30 -6.68
CA PHE A 31 -0.22 -5.20 -7.75
C PHE A 31 1.06 -5.95 -7.45
N LEU A 32 2.04 -5.34 -6.77
CA LEU A 32 3.27 -6.04 -6.38
C LEU A 32 3.00 -7.20 -5.41
N HIS A 33 1.89 -7.20 -4.67
CA HIS A 33 1.52 -8.33 -3.81
C HIS A 33 0.99 -9.54 -4.58
N VAL A 34 0.79 -9.45 -5.90
CA VAL A 34 0.44 -10.64 -6.70
C VAL A 34 1.55 -11.72 -6.61
N TYR A 35 2.80 -11.29 -6.42
CA TYR A 35 3.96 -12.18 -6.28
C TYR A 35 4.03 -12.90 -4.94
N ASN A 36 3.16 -12.57 -3.97
CA ASN A 36 3.04 -13.33 -2.73
C ASN A 36 2.21 -14.61 -2.91
N PHE A 37 1.62 -14.82 -4.09
CA PHE A 37 0.81 -15.99 -4.42
C PHE A 37 1.53 -16.84 -5.47
N GLU A 38 1.58 -18.16 -5.25
CA GLU A 38 2.06 -19.12 -6.25
C GLU A 38 0.96 -19.40 -7.28
N LEU A 39 0.77 -18.50 -8.24
CA LEU A 39 -0.22 -18.63 -9.30
C LEU A 39 0.36 -19.39 -10.50
N SER A 40 -0.31 -20.47 -10.91
CA SER A 40 -0.04 -21.13 -12.19
C SER A 40 -0.47 -20.26 -13.38
N SER A 41 0.04 -20.54 -14.58
CA SER A 41 -0.31 -19.83 -15.83
C SER A 41 -1.82 -19.71 -16.05
N GLU A 42 -2.58 -20.75 -15.68
CA GLU A 42 -4.03 -20.78 -15.82
C GLU A 42 -4.75 -19.91 -14.78
N GLN A 43 -4.11 -19.61 -13.64
CA GLN A 43 -4.71 -18.87 -12.53
C GLN A 43 -4.32 -17.38 -12.53
N TRP A 44 -3.47 -16.92 -13.44
CA TRP A 44 -3.02 -15.51 -13.48
C TRP A 44 -4.16 -14.49 -13.59
N PHE A 45 -5.30 -14.88 -14.18
CA PHE A 45 -6.49 -14.03 -14.23
C PHE A 45 -7.09 -13.73 -12.84
N LEU A 46 -6.80 -14.55 -11.82
CA LEU A 46 -7.22 -14.34 -10.44
C LEU A 46 -6.33 -13.32 -9.71
N GLY A 47 -5.13 -13.03 -10.22
CA GLY A 47 -4.17 -12.11 -9.60
C GLY A 47 -4.78 -10.77 -9.20
N PRO A 48 -5.47 -10.05 -10.11
CA PRO A 48 -6.15 -8.79 -9.78
C PRO A 48 -7.20 -8.91 -8.66
N LEU A 49 -7.91 -10.04 -8.59
CA LEU A 49 -8.91 -10.29 -7.54
C LEU A 49 -8.25 -10.52 -6.18
N LEU A 50 -7.15 -11.26 -6.15
CA LEU A 50 -6.42 -11.60 -4.93
C LEU A 50 -5.71 -10.40 -4.28
N VAL A 51 -5.37 -9.37 -5.06
CA VAL A 51 -4.73 -8.15 -4.54
C VAL A 51 -5.72 -7.07 -4.09
N ILE A 52 -7.03 -7.27 -4.24
CA ILE A 52 -8.05 -6.32 -3.75
C ILE A 52 -7.92 -6.02 -2.24
N PRO A 53 -7.72 -7.01 -1.36
CA PRO A 53 -7.49 -6.74 0.06
C PRO A 53 -6.28 -5.84 0.30
N GLN A 54 -5.20 -6.04 -0.49
CA GLN A 54 -3.98 -5.23 -0.42
C GLN A 54 -4.21 -3.81 -0.92
N PHE A 55 -5.03 -3.63 -1.95
CA PHE A 55 -5.46 -2.31 -2.44
C PHE A 55 -6.23 -1.52 -1.36
N ILE A 56 -7.21 -2.16 -0.72
CA ILE A 56 -7.99 -1.54 0.37
C ILE A 56 -7.08 -1.18 1.54
N LEU A 57 -6.16 -2.09 1.90
CA LEU A 57 -5.18 -1.82 2.95
C LEU A 57 -4.29 -0.63 2.59
N ALA A 58 -3.77 -0.53 1.37
CA ALA A 58 -2.90 0.57 0.96
C ALA A 58 -3.63 1.93 1.02
N LEU A 59 -4.92 1.98 0.66
CA LEU A 59 -5.75 3.17 0.86
C LEU A 59 -5.83 3.57 2.34
N LEU A 60 -6.09 2.60 3.23
CA LEU A 60 -6.16 2.82 4.67
C LEU A 60 -4.80 3.28 5.24
N LEU A 61 -3.72 2.61 4.88
CA LEU A 61 -2.36 2.95 5.30
C LEU A 61 -1.95 4.35 4.85
N GLY A 62 -2.35 4.71 3.62
CA GLY A 62 -2.17 6.04 3.07
C GLY A 62 -2.95 7.11 3.85
N TYR A 63 -4.21 6.85 4.18
CA TYR A 63 -5.02 7.73 5.03
C TYR A 63 -4.41 7.90 6.43
N VAL A 64 -4.04 6.79 7.09
CA VAL A 64 -3.42 6.81 8.43
C VAL A 64 -2.10 7.58 8.40
N ARG A 65 -1.29 7.44 7.35
CA ARG A 65 -0.02 8.18 7.21
C ARG A 65 -0.23 9.69 7.19
N ILE A 66 -1.26 10.17 6.49
CA ILE A 66 -1.56 11.60 6.36
C ILE A 66 -2.18 12.15 7.66
N ARG A 67 -3.06 11.37 8.29
CA ARG A 67 -3.85 11.80 9.47
C ARG A 67 -3.08 11.65 10.78
N ASN A 68 -2.24 10.63 10.91
CA ASN A 68 -1.51 10.32 12.14
C ASN A 68 -0.01 10.60 11.97
N ASN A 69 0.72 9.62 11.44
CA ASN A 69 2.15 9.67 11.14
C ASN A 69 2.55 8.37 10.41
N ILE A 70 3.81 8.31 9.97
CA ILE A 70 4.34 7.14 9.28
C ILE A 70 4.41 5.88 10.16
N TRP A 71 4.66 6.02 11.46
CA TRP A 71 4.79 4.87 12.37
C TRP A 71 3.47 4.14 12.56
N SER A 72 2.36 4.86 12.74
CA SER A 72 1.03 4.25 12.82
C SER A 72 0.70 3.44 11.56
N SER A 73 1.11 3.92 10.39
CA SER A 73 0.98 3.20 9.12
C SER A 73 1.84 1.93 9.11
N ILE A 74 3.12 2.05 9.50
CA ILE A 74 4.03 0.89 9.58
C ILE A 74 3.53 -0.19 10.54
N TYR A 75 3.08 0.17 11.74
CA TYR A 75 2.54 -0.79 12.71
C TYR A 75 1.31 -1.50 12.18
N LEU A 76 0.38 -0.76 11.58
CA LEU A 76 -0.83 -1.35 10.99
C LEU A 76 -0.49 -2.30 9.83
N HIS A 77 0.48 -1.91 8.98
CA HIS A 77 0.97 -2.77 7.91
C HIS A 77 1.62 -4.05 8.46
N ALA A 78 2.50 -3.93 9.47
CA ALA A 78 3.16 -5.08 10.08
C ALA A 78 2.14 -6.04 10.71
N LEU A 79 1.14 -5.53 11.44
CA LEU A 79 0.06 -6.34 12.01
C LEU A 79 -0.76 -7.05 10.94
N ASN A 80 -1.09 -6.35 9.85
CA ASN A 80 -1.85 -6.95 8.76
C ASN A 80 -1.10 -8.09 8.07
N ASN A 81 0.23 -8.02 7.96
CA ASN A 81 1.06 -9.11 7.44
C ASN A 81 1.30 -10.24 8.45
N PHE A 82 1.39 -9.90 9.74
CA PHE A 82 1.63 -10.86 10.80
C PHE A 82 0.50 -11.89 10.94
N ILE A 83 -0.76 -11.48 10.72
CA ILE A 83 -1.91 -12.39 10.85
C ILE A 83 -1.90 -13.50 9.78
N PRO A 84 -1.86 -13.22 8.46
CA PRO A 84 -1.73 -14.26 7.44
C PRO A 84 -0.47 -15.10 7.61
N LEU A 85 0.65 -14.47 7.93
CA LEU A 85 1.92 -15.18 8.14
C LEU A 85 1.79 -16.20 9.29
N SER A 86 1.26 -15.78 10.44
CA SER A 86 1.06 -16.68 11.58
C SER A 86 0.05 -17.80 11.28
N LEU A 87 -0.99 -17.53 10.50
CA LEU A 87 -1.92 -18.56 10.04
C LEU A 87 -1.24 -19.61 9.15
N VAL A 88 -0.38 -19.19 8.21
CA VAL A 88 0.41 -20.11 7.36
C VAL A 88 1.37 -20.95 8.19
N PHE A 89 2.04 -20.35 9.18
CA PHE A 89 2.93 -21.08 10.09
C PHE A 89 2.19 -22.12 10.92
N VAL A 90 1.00 -21.79 11.45
CA VAL A 90 0.19 -22.70 12.26
C VAL A 90 -0.49 -23.78 11.41
N SER A 91 -0.87 -23.48 10.16
CA SER A 91 -1.52 -24.43 9.25
C SER A 91 -0.57 -25.48 8.68
N GLY A 92 0.74 -25.39 8.96
CA GLY A 92 1.73 -26.37 8.53
C GLY A 92 2.05 -26.33 7.02
N GLN A 93 1.63 -25.28 6.30
CA GLN A 93 1.89 -25.10 4.86
C GLN A 93 3.35 -24.73 4.53
N MET A 94 4.26 -24.80 5.52
CA MET A 94 5.71 -24.63 5.38
C MET A 94 6.42 -25.98 5.60
N GLN A 95 6.06 -26.98 4.79
CA GLN A 95 6.84 -28.19 4.49
C GLN A 95 6.79 -28.41 2.98
#